data_AF-A0A812KSX4-F1
#
_entry.id   AF-A0A812KSX4-F1
#
_cell.length_a   1.000
_cell.length_b   1.000
_cell.length_c   1.000
_cell.angle_alpha   90.00
_cell.angle_beta   90.00
_cell.angle_gamma   90.00
#
_symmetry.space_group_name_H-M   'P 1'
#
loop_
_entity.id
_entity.type
_entity.pdbx_description
1 polymer ?
#
loop_
_entity_poly.entity_id
_entity_poly.type
_entity_poly.pdbx_seq_one_letter_code
_entity_poly.pdbx_strand_id
1 'polypeptide(L)'
;MLIELRAEVNKSLQTLETPLFIACQGGFLEVVRVLVESKAKVNEAKQDGASPLYIACQNGHVEVVRYLLCPSRTSSQKPDKDLANSNNATPLFIASQKGHEAIVELLLLREPSAQVDKPLKSGATPFYIAALKGHAGVISRLRESGAALNSTPKHGATPVSAAVQNDHLE
;
A
#
# COMPACT_ATOMS: atom_id res chain seq x y z
N MET A 1 -12.92 -0.23 25.53
CA MET A 1 -13.08 0.77 26.62
C MET A 1 -11.88 1.73 26.64
N LEU A 2 -11.69 2.52 25.58
CA LEU A 2 -10.75 3.67 25.51
C LEU A 2 -11.39 4.86 24.77
N ILE A 3 -12.45 4.61 24.00
CA ILE A 3 -13.15 5.62 23.17
C ILE A 3 -14.29 6.30 23.92
N GLU A 4 -14.74 5.70 25.04
CA GLU A 4 -15.67 6.34 25.97
C GLU A 4 -15.03 7.50 26.76
N LEU A 5 -13.69 7.60 26.76
CA LEU A 5 -12.93 8.60 27.53
C LEU A 5 -12.44 9.78 26.70
N ARG A 6 -13.24 10.32 25.77
CA ARG A 6 -12.87 11.53 24.96
C ARG A 6 -11.44 11.52 24.43
N ALA A 7 -10.86 10.33 24.22
CA ALA A 7 -9.49 10.20 23.75
C ALA A 7 -9.50 10.75 22.32
N GLU A 8 -8.71 11.77 22.08
CA GLU A 8 -8.58 12.37 20.76
C GLU A 8 -8.16 11.28 19.77
N VAL A 9 -9.09 10.82 18.93
CA VAL A 9 -8.93 9.68 18.01
C VAL A 9 -7.73 9.85 17.07
N ASN A 10 -7.31 11.10 16.85
CA ASN A 10 -6.19 11.47 15.98
C ASN A 10 -4.97 11.98 16.76
N LYS A 11 -4.95 11.94 18.10
CA LYS A 11 -3.79 12.41 18.87
C LYS A 11 -2.63 11.48 18.61
N SER A 12 -1.64 12.01 17.90
CA SER A 12 -0.42 11.30 17.60
C SER A 12 0.46 11.16 18.84
N LEU A 13 1.22 10.06 18.91
CA LEU A 13 2.29 9.92 19.89
C LEU A 13 3.46 10.86 19.52
N GLN A 14 4.48 10.95 20.39
CA GLN A 14 5.68 11.79 20.16
C GLN A 14 6.39 11.51 18.81
N THR A 15 6.08 10.38 18.16
CA THR A 15 6.55 9.96 16.81
C THR A 15 5.67 10.43 15.65
N LEU A 16 4.63 11.24 15.90
CA LEU A 16 3.61 11.66 14.91
C LEU A 16 2.78 10.50 14.31
N GLU A 17 2.84 9.31 14.90
CA GLU A 17 2.04 8.16 14.46
C GLU A 17 0.64 8.24 15.04
N THR A 18 -0.37 8.17 14.17
CA THR A 18 -1.78 8.14 14.59
C THR A 18 -2.14 6.76 15.17
N PRO A 19 -3.13 6.67 16.08
CA PRO A 19 -3.63 5.38 16.56
C PRO A 19 -4.02 4.43 15.41
N LEU A 20 -4.57 4.98 14.34
CA LEU A 20 -4.95 4.21 13.15
C LEU A 20 -3.72 3.65 12.41
N PHE A 21 -2.65 4.45 12.28
CA PHE A 21 -1.40 3.98 11.69
C PHE A 21 -0.84 2.78 12.46
N ILE A 22 -0.78 2.88 13.79
CA ILE A 22 -0.26 1.80 14.66
C ILE A 22 -1.13 0.55 14.56
N ALA A 23 -2.46 0.71 14.57
CA ALA A 23 -3.39 -0.42 14.40
C ALA A 23 -3.21 -1.10 13.04
N CYS A 24 -3.02 -0.32 11.97
CA CYS A 24 -2.74 -0.84 10.63
C CYS A 24 -1.37 -1.53 10.54
N GLN A 25 -0.35 -0.99 11.21
CA GLN A 25 0.98 -1.59 11.28
C GLN A 25 0.96 -2.95 11.98
N GLY A 26 0.22 -3.06 13.08
CA GLY A 26 0.05 -4.28 13.87
C GLY A 26 -0.97 -5.27 13.31
N GLY A 27 -1.75 -4.90 12.30
CA GLY A 27 -2.78 -5.78 11.72
C GLY A 27 -4.03 -5.94 12.61
N PHE A 28 -4.25 -5.02 13.56
CA PHE A 28 -5.33 -5.12 14.54
C PHE A 28 -6.68 -4.68 13.94
N LEU A 29 -7.27 -5.56 13.14
CA LEU A 29 -8.49 -5.28 12.38
C LEU A 29 -9.61 -4.68 13.23
N GLU A 30 -9.94 -5.26 14.38
CA GLU A 30 -11.02 -4.75 15.23
C GLU A 30 -10.73 -3.33 15.77
N VAL A 31 -9.47 -3.02 16.07
CA VAL A 31 -9.05 -1.67 16.46
C VAL A 31 -9.17 -0.71 15.27
N VAL A 32 -8.77 -1.15 14.07
CA VAL A 32 -8.95 -0.38 12.83
C VAL A 32 -10.44 -0.07 12.59
N ARG A 33 -11.35 -1.05 12.75
CA ARG A 33 -12.79 -0.82 12.54
C ARG A 33 -13.29 0.29 13.45
N VAL A 34 -13.03 0.11 14.73
CA VAL A 34 -13.48 1.00 15.79
C VAL A 34 -12.92 2.42 15.59
N LEU A 35 -11.66 2.57 15.18
CA LEU A 35 -11.06 3.89 14.90
C LEU A 35 -11.66 4.55 13.66
N VAL A 36 -11.89 3.80 12.58
CA VAL A 36 -12.51 4.32 11.35
C VAL A 36 -13.97 4.73 11.61
N GLU A 37 -14.74 3.93 12.35
CA GLU A 37 -16.10 4.26 12.79
C GLU A 37 -16.13 5.50 13.70
N SER A 38 -15.05 5.72 14.46
CA SER A 38 -14.83 6.92 15.28
C SER A 38 -14.27 8.11 14.48
N LYS A 39 -14.30 8.07 13.14
CA LYS A 39 -13.83 9.14 12.24
C LYS A 39 -12.34 9.47 12.36
N ALA A 40 -11.49 8.47 12.60
CA ALA A 40 -10.05 8.62 12.48
C ALA A 40 -9.65 9.11 11.08
N LYS A 41 -8.62 9.95 11.00
CA LYS A 41 -8.10 10.45 9.72
C LYS A 41 -7.38 9.33 8.95
N VAL A 42 -8.08 8.70 8.01
CA VAL A 42 -7.59 7.48 7.32
C VAL A 42 -6.36 7.69 6.43
N ASN A 43 -6.11 8.93 6.03
CA ASN A 43 -4.99 9.33 5.17
C ASN A 43 -3.87 10.05 5.93
N GLU A 44 -4.01 10.24 7.24
CA GLU A 44 -2.98 10.94 8.01
C GLU A 44 -1.73 10.06 8.11
N ALA A 45 -0.71 10.48 7.36
CA ALA A 45 0.56 9.81 7.27
C ALA A 45 1.50 10.21 8.41
N LYS A 46 2.44 9.32 8.74
CA LYS A 46 3.56 9.67 9.62
C LYS A 46 4.58 10.55 8.89
N GLN A 47 5.63 10.98 9.58
CA GLN A 47 6.60 11.97 9.09
C GLN A 47 7.25 11.65 7.71
N ASP A 48 7.41 10.38 7.36
CA ASP A 48 7.99 9.97 6.06
C ASP A 48 6.96 9.93 4.91
N GLY A 49 5.69 10.26 5.18
CA GLY A 49 4.58 10.22 4.24
C GLY A 49 3.90 8.85 4.11
N ALA A 50 4.29 7.84 4.88
CA ALA A 50 3.60 6.54 4.88
C ALA A 50 2.22 6.66 5.55
N SER A 51 1.17 6.28 4.82
CA SER A 51 -0.21 6.25 5.30
C SER A 51 -0.54 4.95 6.06
N PRO A 52 -1.67 4.90 6.79
CA PRO A 52 -2.17 3.67 7.39
C PRO A 52 -2.38 2.54 6.36
N LEU A 53 -2.89 2.86 5.16
CA LEU A 53 -3.01 1.89 4.08
C LEU A 53 -1.64 1.40 3.60
N TYR A 54 -0.67 2.31 3.43
CA TYR A 54 0.70 1.95 3.02
C TYR A 54 1.33 0.93 3.97
N ILE A 55 1.25 1.17 5.29
CA ILE A 55 1.90 0.28 6.27
C ILE A 55 1.19 -1.07 6.39
N ALA A 56 -0.15 -1.11 6.24
CA ALA A 56 -0.89 -2.37 6.15
C ALA A 56 -0.48 -3.18 4.91
N CYS A 57 -0.33 -2.50 3.76
CA CYS A 57 0.17 -3.11 2.53
C CYS A 57 1.59 -3.62 2.67
N GLN A 58 2.50 -2.85 3.30
CA GLN A 58 3.89 -3.25 3.52
C GLN A 58 3.99 -4.52 4.38
N ASN A 59 3.17 -4.62 5.42
CA ASN A 59 3.24 -5.72 6.39
C ASN A 59 2.37 -6.93 6.01
N GLY A 60 1.62 -6.87 4.90
CA GLY A 60 0.85 -8.01 4.41
C GLY A 60 -0.50 -8.23 5.10
N HIS A 61 -1.07 -7.20 5.74
CA HIS A 61 -2.32 -7.33 6.50
C HIS A 61 -3.56 -7.27 5.60
N VAL A 62 -3.81 -8.36 4.86
CA VAL A 62 -4.86 -8.46 3.83
C VAL A 62 -6.23 -8.00 4.33
N GLU A 63 -6.67 -8.44 5.50
CA GLU A 63 -8.01 -8.12 6.01
C GLU A 63 -8.14 -6.66 6.47
N VAL A 64 -7.05 -6.05 6.95
CA VAL A 64 -7.01 -4.61 7.23
C VAL A 64 -7.10 -3.82 5.92
N VAL A 65 -6.33 -4.20 4.90
CA VAL A 65 -6.39 -3.57 3.57
C VAL A 65 -7.80 -3.70 2.99
N ARG A 66 -8.39 -4.90 3.00
CA ARG A 66 -9.74 -5.16 2.53
C ARG A 66 -10.77 -4.27 3.22
N TYR A 67 -10.65 -4.13 4.55
CA TYR A 67 -11.53 -3.28 5.34
C TYR A 67 -11.41 -1.81 4.95
N LEU A 68 -10.18 -1.27 4.89
CA LEU A 68 -9.92 0.12 4.53
C LEU A 68 -10.42 0.44 3.12
N LEU A 69 -10.23 -0.46 2.15
CA LEU A 69 -10.66 -0.23 0.77
C LEU A 69 -12.17 -0.42 0.54
N CYS A 70 -12.93 -0.83 1.55
CA CYS A 70 -14.36 -1.12 1.43
C CYS A 70 -15.18 0.19 1.44
N PRO A 71 -15.86 0.58 0.33
CA PRO A 71 -16.52 1.88 0.21
C PRO A 71 -17.64 2.10 1.23
N SER A 72 -18.33 1.04 1.66
CA SER A 72 -19.42 1.11 2.63
C SER A 72 -18.96 1.27 4.08
N ARG A 73 -17.66 1.15 4.36
CA ARG A 73 -17.11 1.15 5.73
C ARG A 73 -16.35 2.42 6.10
N THR A 74 -16.01 3.23 5.10
CA THR A 74 -15.29 4.49 5.27
C THR A 74 -16.20 5.68 4.95
N SER A 75 -17.31 5.83 5.70
CA SER A 75 -18.43 6.72 5.36
C SER A 75 -18.14 8.22 5.40
N SER A 76 -16.91 8.65 5.74
CA SER A 76 -16.54 10.07 5.78
C SER A 76 -15.18 10.40 5.15
N GLN A 77 -14.27 9.43 5.04
CA GLN A 77 -12.96 9.63 4.42
C GLN A 77 -12.52 8.35 3.73
N LYS A 78 -12.32 8.40 2.41
CA LYS A 78 -11.83 7.27 1.63
C LYS A 78 -10.31 7.22 1.71
N PRO A 79 -9.68 6.05 1.96
CA PRO A 79 -8.24 5.95 1.87
C PRO A 79 -7.81 6.25 0.43
N ASP A 80 -6.81 7.11 0.29
CA ASP A 80 -6.14 7.36 -0.97
C ASP A 80 -5.16 6.21 -1.25
N LYS A 81 -5.52 5.39 -2.25
CA LYS A 81 -4.75 4.21 -2.68
C LYS A 81 -3.42 4.57 -3.31
N ASP A 82 -3.27 5.81 -3.77
CA ASP A 82 -2.09 6.32 -4.46
C ASP A 82 -1.30 7.30 -3.61
N LEU A 83 -1.69 7.50 -2.34
CA LEU A 83 -0.99 8.34 -1.39
C LEU A 83 0.41 7.79 -1.19
N ALA A 84 1.37 8.49 -1.76
CA ALA A 84 2.74 8.06 -1.83
C ALA A 84 3.56 8.69 -0.70
N ASN A 85 4.51 7.92 -0.17
CA ASN A 85 5.45 8.44 0.80
C ASN A 85 6.46 9.42 0.16
N SER A 86 7.38 9.93 0.97
CA SER A 86 8.44 10.86 0.56
C SER A 86 9.36 10.35 -0.55
N ASN A 87 9.36 9.06 -0.89
CA ASN A 87 10.10 8.48 -2.01
C ASN A 87 9.21 8.18 -3.25
N ASN A 88 7.99 8.69 -3.26
CA ASN A 88 6.92 8.33 -4.21
C ASN A 88 6.49 6.86 -4.14
N ALA A 89 6.80 6.13 -3.06
CA ALA A 89 6.33 4.75 -2.92
C ALA A 89 4.84 4.73 -2.54
N THR A 90 4.02 4.13 -3.41
CA THR A 90 2.59 3.91 -3.17
C THR A 90 2.35 2.61 -2.40
N PRO A 91 1.13 2.42 -1.84
CA PRO A 91 0.67 1.13 -1.35
C PRO A 91 0.84 -0.01 -2.36
N LEU A 92 0.57 0.23 -3.65
CA LEU A 92 0.77 -0.76 -4.71
C LEU A 92 2.26 -1.09 -4.88
N PHE A 93 3.13 -0.08 -4.93
CA PHE A 93 4.57 -0.31 -5.06
C PHE A 93 5.11 -1.18 -3.92
N ILE A 94 4.76 -0.86 -2.67
CA ILE A 94 5.30 -1.60 -1.52
C ILE A 94 4.72 -3.02 -1.41
N ALA A 95 3.44 -3.22 -1.74
CA ALA A 95 2.84 -4.55 -1.83
C ALA A 95 3.54 -5.40 -2.91
N SER A 96 3.80 -4.80 -4.08
CA SER A 96 4.50 -5.46 -5.17
C SER A 96 5.95 -5.80 -4.83
N GLN A 97 6.67 -4.91 -4.14
CA GLN A 97 8.02 -5.18 -3.66
C GLN A 97 8.07 -6.36 -2.66
N LYS A 98 7.06 -6.46 -1.81
CA LYS A 98 6.96 -7.47 -0.75
C LYS A 98 6.36 -8.80 -1.22
N GLY A 99 5.78 -8.84 -2.42
CA GLY A 99 5.20 -10.06 -2.99
C GLY A 99 3.78 -10.36 -2.49
N HIS A 100 3.08 -9.36 -1.93
CA HIS A 100 1.75 -9.56 -1.35
C HIS A 100 0.66 -9.56 -2.43
N GLU A 101 0.56 -10.67 -3.17
CA GLU A 101 -0.33 -10.83 -4.32
C GLU A 101 -1.79 -10.48 -4.02
N ALA A 102 -2.36 -11.00 -2.93
CA ALA A 102 -3.75 -10.71 -2.55
C ALA A 102 -4.00 -9.21 -2.28
N ILE A 103 -2.98 -8.49 -1.79
CA ILE A 103 -3.08 -7.03 -1.55
C ILE A 103 -2.98 -6.28 -2.87
N VAL A 104 -2.09 -6.71 -3.77
CA VAL A 104 -1.98 -6.16 -5.14
C VAL A 104 -3.31 -6.30 -5.87
N GLU A 105 -3.92 -7.49 -5.84
CA GLU A 105 -5.24 -7.74 -6.41
C GLU A 105 -6.32 -6.81 -5.80
N LEU A 106 -6.36 -6.67 -4.48
CA LEU A 106 -7.30 -5.76 -3.80
C LEU A 106 -7.11 -4.29 -4.21
N LEU A 107 -5.89 -3.83 -4.44
CA LEU A 107 -5.62 -2.46 -4.84
C LEU A 107 -6.04 -2.19 -6.30
N LEU A 108 -5.90 -3.20 -7.17
CA LEU A 108 -6.20 -3.09 -8.61
C LEU A 108 -7.70 -3.24 -8.92
N LEU A 109 -8.42 -4.13 -8.22
CA LEU A 109 -9.84 -4.43 -8.51
C LEU A 109 -10.87 -3.45 -7.90
N ARG A 110 -10.46 -2.56 -6.99
CA ARG A 110 -11.39 -1.67 -6.28
C ARG A 110 -11.47 -0.33 -6.99
N GLU A 111 -12.67 0.24 -7.16
CA GLU A 111 -12.85 1.55 -7.81
C GLU A 111 -12.63 2.77 -6.86
N PRO A 112 -11.93 3.83 -7.30
CA PRO A 112 -11.08 3.86 -8.49
C PRO A 112 -9.86 2.95 -8.29
N SER A 113 -9.42 2.29 -9.35
CA SER A 113 -8.23 1.43 -9.33
C SER A 113 -6.97 2.24 -8.98
N ALA A 114 -5.98 1.60 -8.36
CA ALA A 114 -4.70 2.22 -8.07
C ALA A 114 -3.92 2.55 -9.35
N GLN A 115 -3.10 3.59 -9.32
CA GLN A 115 -2.19 3.95 -10.41
C GLN A 115 -1.09 2.91 -10.56
N VAL A 116 -1.29 2.01 -11.53
CA VAL A 116 -0.47 0.81 -11.73
C VAL A 116 1.01 1.09 -12.01
N ASP A 117 1.31 2.21 -12.67
CA ASP A 117 2.65 2.56 -13.14
C ASP A 117 3.33 3.68 -12.36
N LYS A 118 2.76 4.14 -11.24
CA LYS A 118 3.33 5.26 -10.46
C LYS A 118 4.75 4.91 -9.98
N PRO A 119 5.80 5.62 -10.45
CA PRO A 119 7.17 5.25 -10.16
C PRO A 119 7.69 5.90 -8.88
N LEU A 120 8.69 5.26 -8.25
CA LEU A 120 9.54 5.90 -7.27
C LEU A 120 10.28 7.10 -7.86
N LYS A 121 10.90 7.93 -6.99
CA LYS A 121 11.83 8.99 -7.43
C LYS A 121 12.99 8.48 -8.28
N SER A 122 13.41 7.22 -8.09
CA SER A 122 14.42 6.53 -8.90
C SER A 122 13.93 6.10 -10.28
N GLY A 123 12.61 6.17 -10.55
CA GLY A 123 11.97 5.67 -11.76
C GLY A 123 11.51 4.21 -11.68
N ALA A 124 11.79 3.49 -10.58
CA ALA A 124 11.33 2.11 -10.41
C ALA A 124 9.80 2.05 -10.25
N THR A 125 9.15 1.20 -11.04
CA THR A 125 7.70 0.95 -11.00
C THR A 125 7.35 -0.27 -10.15
N PRO A 126 6.06 -0.45 -9.77
CA PRO A 126 5.60 -1.67 -9.10
C PRO A 126 5.92 -2.95 -9.90
N PHE A 127 5.80 -2.90 -11.23
CA PHE A 127 6.15 -4.03 -12.11
C PHE A 127 7.65 -4.34 -12.07
N TYR A 128 8.50 -3.30 -12.22
CA TYR A 128 9.94 -3.47 -12.16
C TYR A 128 10.40 -4.13 -10.85
N ILE A 129 9.90 -3.66 -9.71
CA ILE A 129 10.35 -4.19 -8.42
C ILE A 129 9.83 -5.60 -8.16
N ALA A 130 8.63 -5.96 -8.65
CA ALA A 130 8.10 -7.31 -8.57
C ALA A 130 8.94 -8.29 -9.42
N ALA A 131 9.31 -7.89 -10.65
CA ALA A 131 10.17 -8.66 -11.53
C ALA A 131 11.58 -8.85 -10.95
N LEU A 132 12.19 -7.77 -10.46
CA LEU A 132 13.50 -7.82 -9.79
C LEU A 132 13.50 -8.79 -8.60
N LYS A 133 12.36 -8.91 -7.89
CA LYS A 133 12.21 -9.76 -6.70
C LYS A 133 11.64 -11.15 -6.99
N GLY A 134 11.23 -11.44 -8.23
CA GLY A 134 10.75 -12.78 -8.62
C GLY A 134 9.33 -13.10 -8.19
N HIS A 135 8.49 -12.08 -7.94
CA HIS A 135 7.12 -12.28 -7.46
C HIS A 135 6.15 -12.58 -8.61
N ALA A 136 6.22 -13.80 -9.17
CA ALA A 136 5.46 -14.22 -10.36
C ALA A 136 3.95 -13.96 -10.29
N GLY A 137 3.32 -14.21 -9.13
CA GLY A 137 1.90 -13.91 -8.91
C GLY A 137 1.57 -12.41 -9.03
N VAL A 138 2.38 -11.56 -8.39
CA VAL A 138 2.26 -10.09 -8.51
C VAL A 138 2.48 -9.63 -9.95
N ILE A 139 3.48 -10.18 -10.65
CA ILE A 139 3.77 -9.86 -12.05
C ILE A 139 2.56 -10.15 -12.93
N SER A 140 1.93 -11.30 -12.74
CA SER A 140 0.71 -11.70 -13.47
C SER A 140 -0.43 -10.71 -13.24
N ARG A 141 -0.73 -10.37 -11.98
CA ARG A 141 -1.79 -9.39 -11.63
C ARG A 141 -1.53 -7.99 -12.20
N LEU A 142 -0.29 -7.51 -12.15
CA LEU A 142 0.08 -6.21 -12.71
C LEU A 142 -0.05 -6.19 -14.23
N ARG A 143 0.34 -7.27 -14.92
CA ARG A 143 0.19 -7.40 -16.37
C ARG A 143 -1.28 -7.38 -16.79
N GLU A 144 -2.13 -8.13 -16.09
CA GLU A 144 -3.58 -8.16 -16.33
C GLU A 144 -4.23 -6.78 -16.14
N SER A 145 -3.66 -5.94 -15.27
CA SER A 145 -4.12 -4.58 -15.00
C SER A 145 -3.50 -3.51 -15.92
N GLY A 146 -2.75 -3.92 -16.95
CA GLY A 146 -2.20 -3.02 -17.96
C GLY A 146 -0.90 -2.31 -17.60
N ALA A 147 -0.13 -2.82 -16.63
CA ALA A 147 1.16 -2.24 -16.25
C ALA A 147 2.15 -2.14 -17.43
N ALA A 148 2.90 -1.04 -17.50
CA ALA A 148 3.93 -0.84 -18.52
C ALA A 148 5.13 -1.78 -18.30
N LEU A 149 5.20 -2.84 -19.10
CA LEU A 149 6.21 -3.92 -18.96
C LEU A 149 7.66 -3.47 -19.24
N ASN A 150 7.84 -2.37 -19.98
CA ASN A 150 9.15 -1.89 -20.44
C ASN A 150 9.65 -0.67 -19.66
N SER A 151 9.00 -0.30 -18.55
CA SER A 151 9.44 0.84 -17.74
C SER A 151 10.81 0.57 -17.11
N THR A 152 11.81 1.40 -17.41
CA THR A 152 13.14 1.34 -16.81
C THR A 152 13.31 2.43 -15.75
N PRO A 153 13.94 2.14 -14.60
CA PRO A 153 14.42 3.18 -13.69
C PRO A 153 15.40 4.12 -14.43
N LYS A 154 15.64 5.32 -13.87
CA LYS A 154 16.43 6.40 -14.51
C LYS A 154 17.80 5.97 -15.04
N HIS A 155 18.40 4.91 -14.48
CA HIS A 155 19.68 4.33 -14.90
C HIS A 155 19.65 2.78 -14.89
N GLY A 156 18.46 2.17 -14.97
CA GLY A 156 18.27 0.75 -14.69
C GLY A 156 17.99 -0.11 -15.93
N ALA A 157 18.24 -1.40 -15.78
CA ALA A 157 17.87 -2.42 -16.76
C ALA A 157 16.33 -2.54 -16.88
N THR A 158 15.83 -3.18 -17.94
CA THR A 158 14.39 -3.47 -18.08
C THR A 158 13.94 -4.46 -17.01
N PRO A 159 12.63 -4.52 -16.68
CA PRO A 159 12.11 -5.52 -15.74
C PRO A 159 12.47 -6.95 -16.16
N VAL A 160 12.49 -7.24 -17.47
CA VAL A 160 12.86 -8.54 -18.03
C VAL A 160 14.34 -8.85 -17.78
N SER A 161 15.25 -7.91 -18.06
CA SER A 161 16.67 -8.17 -17.79
C SER A 161 16.99 -8.20 -16.30
N ALA A 162 16.22 -7.48 -15.47
CA ALA A 162 16.30 -7.59 -14.02
C ALA A 162 15.88 -8.99 -13.53
N ALA A 163 14.82 -9.58 -14.08
CA ALA A 163 14.38 -10.93 -13.73
C ALA A 163 15.43 -11.99 -14.13
N VAL A 164 15.98 -11.88 -15.35
CA VAL A 164 17.07 -12.75 -15.85
C VAL A 164 18.33 -12.64 -14.98
N GLN A 165 18.72 -11.44 -14.56
CA GLN A 165 19.89 -11.23 -13.70
C GLN A 165 19.73 -11.83 -12.30
N ASN A 166 18.50 -12.05 -11.83
CA ASN A 166 18.22 -12.62 -10.51
C ASN A 166 17.73 -14.08 -10.59
N ASP A 167 17.93 -14.74 -11.74
CA ASP A 167 17.55 -16.16 -11.97
C ASP A 167 16.04 -16.44 -11.82
N HIS A 168 15.20 -15.41 -12.02
CA HIS A 168 13.73 -15.52 -11.96
C HIS A 168 13.15 -15.68 -13.37
N LEU A 169 13.28 -16.90 -13.94
CA LEU A 169 12.92 -17.21 -15.34
C LEU A 169 11.51 -17.78 -15.56
N GLU A 170 10.67 -17.86 -14.52
CA GLU A 170 9.30 -18.40 -14.59
C GLU A 170 8.21 -17.33 -14.73
#